data_AF-A0A7J8R0G7-F1
#
_entry.id   AF-A0A7J8R0G7-F1
#
_cell.length_a   1.000
_cell.length_b   1.000
_cell.length_c   1.000
_cell.angle_alpha   90.00
_cell.angle_beta   90.00
_cell.angle_gamma   90.00
#
_symmetry.space_group_name_H-M   'P 1'
#
loop_
_entity.id
_entity.type
_entity.pdbx_description
1 polymer ?
#
loop_
_entity_poly.entity_id
_entity_poly.type
_entity_poly.pdbx_seq_one_letter_code
_entity_poly.pdbx_strand_id
1 'polypeptide(L)'
;MGHEWELSFRLGMRPWIAVAYSTLIVTATTVFLIYPISQGSFSDGMPLGISSTFKFMIVFQVEHNILMHLFHMLGVASVFGSSLFSAMHGSLVTSSLVRETIENESANEGYKFGQ
;
A
#
# COMPACT_ATOMS: atom_id res chain seq x y z
N MET A 1 -10.03 8.07 4.16
CA MET A 1 -9.64 9.45 3.78
C MET A 1 -10.32 10.53 4.63
N GLY A 2 -11.60 10.86 4.45
CA GLY A 2 -12.23 11.99 5.18
C GLY A 2 -12.14 11.86 6.70
N HIS A 3 -12.47 10.68 7.22
CA HIS A 3 -12.35 10.36 8.65
C HIS A 3 -10.90 10.40 9.16
N GLU A 4 -9.92 9.97 8.36
CA GLU A 4 -8.49 10.00 8.75
C GLU A 4 -7.99 11.44 8.89
N TRP A 5 -8.39 12.32 7.98
CA TRP A 5 -8.10 13.74 8.06
C TRP A 5 -8.78 14.38 9.27
N GLU A 6 -10.08 14.14 9.47
CA GLU A 6 -10.84 14.70 10.58
C GLU A 6 -10.25 14.31 11.93
N LEU A 7 -9.91 13.02 12.11
CA LEU A 7 -9.27 12.55 13.34
C LEU A 7 -7.91 13.21 13.55
N SER A 8 -7.09 13.33 12.50
CA SER A 8 -5.79 14.01 12.61
C SER A 8 -5.94 15.47 13.03
N PHE A 9 -6.95 16.17 12.51
CA PHE A 9 -7.26 17.55 12.87
C PHE A 9 -7.72 17.66 14.34
N ARG A 10 -8.65 16.81 14.76
CA ARG A 10 -9.18 16.79 16.15
C ARG A 10 -8.08 16.52 17.18
N LEU A 11 -7.06 15.74 16.82
CA LEU A 11 -5.91 15.41 17.67
C LEU A 11 -4.74 16.40 17.52
N GLY A 12 -4.83 17.43 16.67
CA GLY A 12 -3.73 18.36 16.41
C GLY A 12 -2.52 17.72 15.70
N MET A 13 -2.71 16.56 15.07
CA MET A 13 -1.68 15.85 14.32
C MET A 13 -1.47 16.44 12.91
N ARG A 14 -0.33 16.15 12.29
CA ARG A 14 -0.11 16.51 10.87
C ARG A 14 -1.03 15.68 9.96
N PRO A 15 -1.69 16.27 8.95
CA PRO A 15 -2.81 15.64 8.23
C PRO A 15 -2.43 14.71 7.06
N TRP A 16 -1.19 14.19 7.02
CA TRP A 16 -0.65 13.51 5.83
C TRP A 16 -1.04 12.02 5.70
N ILE A 17 -1.66 11.42 6.72
CA ILE A 17 -2.13 10.02 6.67
C ILE A 17 -3.17 9.86 5.56
N ALA A 18 -4.15 10.75 5.50
CA ALA A 18 -5.18 10.75 4.46
C ALA A 18 -4.59 10.90 3.05
N VAL A 19 -3.50 11.67 2.92
CA VAL A 19 -2.78 11.85 1.65
C VAL A 19 -2.08 10.57 1.22
N ALA A 20 -1.40 9.86 2.13
CA ALA A 20 -0.79 8.56 1.80
C ALA A 20 -1.86 7.53 1.38
N TYR A 21 -2.98 7.48 2.11
CA TYR A 21 -4.12 6.59 1.82
C TYR A 21 -4.77 6.85 0.45
N SER A 22 -4.62 8.06 -0.11
CA SER A 22 -5.17 8.40 -1.44
C SER A 22 -4.69 7.47 -2.55
N THR A 23 -3.48 6.91 -2.43
CA THR A 23 -2.92 5.95 -3.40
C THR A 23 -3.84 4.72 -3.57
N LEU A 24 -4.37 4.18 -2.47
CA LEU A 24 -5.26 3.02 -2.51
C LEU A 24 -6.62 3.38 -3.12
N ILE A 25 -7.14 4.57 -2.79
CA ILE A 25 -8.40 5.07 -3.35
C ILE A 25 -8.26 5.25 -4.87
N VAL A 26 -7.21 5.93 -5.34
CA VAL A 26 -6.97 6.13 -6.78
C VAL A 26 -6.84 4.78 -7.50
N THR A 27 -6.12 3.82 -6.91
CA THR A 27 -5.97 2.48 -7.50
C THR A 27 -7.33 1.77 -7.63
N ALA A 28 -8.14 1.75 -6.56
CA ALA A 28 -9.46 1.12 -6.58
C ALA A 28 -10.41 1.84 -7.56
N THR A 29 -10.45 3.17 -7.55
CA THR A 29 -11.26 3.97 -8.48
C THR A 29 -10.85 3.72 -9.93
N THR A 30 -9.56 3.53 -10.20
CA THR A 30 -9.08 3.25 -11.56
C THR A 30 -9.65 1.94 -12.10
N VAL A 31 -9.58 0.84 -11.33
CA VAL A 31 -9.98 -0.50 -11.82
C VAL A 31 -11.48 -0.78 -11.73
N PHE A 32 -12.20 -0.15 -10.79
CA PHE A 32 -13.64 -0.38 -10.60
C PHE A 32 -14.54 0.65 -11.27
N LEU A 33 -14.02 1.83 -11.61
CA LEU A 33 -14.83 2.92 -12.17
C LEU A 33 -14.25 3.47 -13.48
N ILE A 34 -13.00 3.94 -13.48
CA ILE A 34 -12.44 4.63 -14.65
C ILE A 34 -12.27 3.67 -15.83
N TYR A 35 -11.69 2.49 -15.60
CA TYR A 35 -11.51 1.48 -16.63
C TYR A 35 -12.82 1.02 -17.27
N PRO A 36 -13.84 0.56 -16.52
CA PRO A 36 -15.12 0.15 -17.14
C PRO A 36 -15.83 1.29 -17.87
N ILE A 37 -15.75 2.53 -17.37
CA ILE A 37 -16.27 3.69 -18.11
C ILE A 37 -15.52 3.87 -19.44
N SER A 38 -14.19 3.73 -19.45
CA SER A 38 -13.38 3.86 -20.66
C SER A 38 -13.64 2.74 -21.68
N GLN A 39 -14.01 1.55 -21.22
CA GLN A 39 -14.42 0.42 -22.06
C GLN A 39 -15.90 0.51 -22.51
N GLY A 40 -16.69 1.39 -21.89
CA GLY A 40 -18.11 1.53 -22.16
C GLY A 40 -19.00 0.47 -21.48
N SER A 41 -18.44 -0.37 -20.60
CA SER A 41 -19.19 -1.39 -19.88
C SER A 41 -18.59 -1.72 -18.50
N PHE A 42 -19.44 -1.84 -17.49
CA PHE A 42 -19.06 -2.36 -16.17
C PHE A 42 -18.74 -3.86 -16.17
N SER A 43 -19.08 -4.61 -17.24
CA SER A 43 -18.67 -6.01 -17.38
C SER A 43 -17.16 -6.19 -17.46
N ASP A 44 -16.45 -5.15 -17.92
CA ASP A 44 -15.00 -5.18 -18.14
C ASP A 44 -14.22 -4.68 -16.92
N GLY A 45 -14.93 -4.15 -15.91
CA GLY A 45 -14.33 -3.79 -14.63
C GLY A 45 -13.77 -5.00 -13.90
N MET A 46 -12.81 -4.75 -13.00
CA MET A 46 -12.22 -5.81 -12.18
C MET A 46 -13.31 -6.48 -11.30
N PRO A 47 -13.52 -7.81 -11.38
CA PRO A 47 -14.53 -8.46 -10.55
C PRO A 47 -14.03 -8.76 -9.13
N LEU A 48 -14.94 -8.85 -8.17
CA LEU A 48 -14.63 -9.13 -6.77
C LEU A 48 -14.39 -10.63 -6.54
N GLY A 49 -13.17 -11.11 -6.81
CA GLY A 49 -12.77 -12.49 -6.51
C GLY A 49 -11.34 -12.78 -6.94
N ILE A 50 -10.66 -13.70 -6.25
CA ILE A 50 -9.23 -13.99 -6.47
C ILE A 50 -8.97 -14.44 -7.92
N SER A 51 -9.66 -15.48 -8.39
CA SER A 51 -9.51 -15.97 -9.77
C SER A 51 -9.91 -14.92 -10.80
N SER A 52 -10.96 -14.14 -10.51
CA SER A 52 -11.44 -13.08 -11.38
C SER A 52 -10.45 -11.93 -11.54
N THR A 53 -9.72 -11.58 -10.48
CA THR A 53 -8.59 -10.64 -10.53
C THR A 53 -7.52 -11.11 -11.50
N PHE A 54 -7.12 -12.38 -11.43
CA PHE A 54 -6.14 -12.93 -12.38
C PHE A 54 -6.66 -12.88 -13.82
N LYS A 55 -7.93 -13.23 -14.04
CA LYS A 55 -8.55 -13.13 -15.36
C LYS A 55 -8.52 -11.70 -15.89
N PHE A 56 -8.87 -10.71 -15.08
CA PHE A 56 -8.79 -9.29 -15.43
C PHE A 56 -7.36 -8.90 -15.82
N MET A 57 -6.36 -9.26 -15.03
CA MET A 57 -4.95 -8.94 -15.33
C MET A 57 -4.46 -9.54 -16.65
N ILE A 58 -4.86 -10.78 -16.96
CA ILE A 58 -4.48 -11.45 -18.21
C ILE A 58 -5.12 -10.75 -19.40
N VAL A 59 -6.43 -10.47 -19.34
CA VAL A 59 -7.13 -9.76 -20.42
C VAL A 59 -6.55 -8.36 -20.61
N PHE A 60 -6.32 -7.62 -19.51
CA PHE A 60 -5.71 -6.30 -19.56
C PHE A 60 -4.31 -6.31 -20.18
N GLN A 61 -3.51 -7.35 -19.92
CA GLN A 61 -2.21 -7.53 -20.58
C GLN A 61 -2.38 -7.80 -22.09
N VAL A 62 -3.33 -8.64 -22.49
CA VAL A 62 -3.57 -8.94 -23.91
C VAL A 62 -4.06 -7.72 -24.68
N GLU A 63 -4.94 -6.91 -24.07
CA GLU A 63 -5.56 -5.74 -24.72
C GLU A 63 -4.68 -4.49 -24.68
N HIS A 64 -3.84 -4.32 -23.65
CA HIS A 64 -3.11 -3.07 -23.42
C HIS A 64 -1.59 -3.22 -23.28
N ASN A 65 -1.06 -4.44 -23.28
CA ASN A 65 0.37 -4.72 -23.09
C ASN A 65 0.97 -3.99 -21.87
N ILE A 66 0.26 -4.00 -20.74
CA ILE A 66 0.56 -3.18 -19.56
C ILE A 66 1.99 -3.38 -19.03
N LEU A 67 2.57 -4.57 -19.19
CA LEU A 67 3.96 -4.84 -18.79
C LEU A 67 4.98 -3.92 -19.48
N MET A 68 4.67 -3.41 -20.68
CA MET A 68 5.54 -2.48 -21.42
C MET A 68 5.22 -1.01 -21.14
N HIS A 69 4.22 -0.71 -20.31
CA HIS A 69 3.80 0.65 -19.99
C HIS A 69 4.65 1.26 -18.87
N LEU A 70 5.18 2.48 -19.08
CA LEU A 70 6.05 3.17 -18.11
C LEU A 70 5.42 3.31 -16.71
N PHE A 71 4.16 3.74 -16.63
CA PHE A 71 3.48 3.86 -15.33
C PHE A 71 3.34 2.54 -14.59
N HIS A 72 3.18 1.42 -15.30
CA HIS A 72 3.17 0.11 -14.64
C HIS A 72 4.56 -0.25 -14.10
N MET A 73 5.63 -0.01 -14.88
CA MET A 73 7.00 -0.20 -14.41
C MET A 73 7.33 0.65 -13.17
N LEU A 74 6.87 1.91 -13.13
CA LEU A 74 7.02 2.78 -11.96
C LEU A 74 6.24 2.26 -10.75
N GLY A 75 5.01 1.77 -10.96
CA GLY A 75 4.22 1.14 -9.90
C GLY A 75 4.91 -0.11 -9.33
N VAL A 76 5.44 -0.97 -10.21
CA VAL A 76 6.24 -2.14 -9.84
C VAL A 76 7.46 -1.72 -9.01
N ALA A 77 8.27 -0.78 -9.50
CA ALA A 77 9.44 -0.27 -8.79
C ALA A 77 9.07 0.31 -7.41
N SER A 78 7.93 1.01 -7.30
CA SER A 78 7.44 1.54 -6.03
C SER A 78 7.08 0.45 -5.03
N VAL A 79 6.34 -0.58 -5.45
CA VAL A 79 5.93 -1.67 -4.53
C VAL A 79 7.15 -2.48 -4.07
N PHE A 80 8.04 -2.87 -4.99
CA PHE A 80 9.28 -3.56 -4.64
C PHE A 80 10.22 -2.71 -3.78
N GLY A 81 10.37 -1.42 -4.10
CA GLY A 81 11.17 -0.50 -3.29
C GLY A 81 10.59 -0.34 -1.88
N SER A 82 9.26 -0.19 -1.76
CA SER A 82 8.60 -0.03 -0.46
C SER A 82 8.76 -1.25 0.45
N SER A 83 8.69 -2.47 -0.09
CA SER A 83 8.90 -3.69 0.70
C SER A 83 10.37 -3.85 1.11
N LEU A 84 11.30 -3.55 0.20
CA LEU A 84 12.74 -3.52 0.50
C LEU A 84 13.06 -2.54 1.62
N PHE A 85 12.58 -1.29 1.53
CA PHE A 85 12.83 -0.27 2.53
C PHE A 85 12.09 -0.55 3.85
N SER A 86 10.91 -1.16 3.81
CA SER A 86 10.23 -1.63 5.03
C SER A 86 11.07 -2.67 5.78
N ALA A 87 11.63 -3.65 5.05
CA ALA A 87 12.51 -4.66 5.64
C ALA A 87 13.82 -4.07 6.16
N MET A 88 14.44 -3.17 5.38
CA MET A 88 15.67 -2.47 5.75
C MET A 88 15.48 -1.58 6.98
N HIS A 89 14.38 -0.83 7.06
CA HIS A 89 14.09 0.00 8.21
C HIS A 89 13.93 -0.86 9.48
N GLY A 90 13.13 -1.92 9.38
CA GLY A 90 12.96 -2.86 10.49
C GLY A 90 14.27 -3.50 10.94
N SER A 91 15.13 -3.91 10.00
CA SER A 91 16.41 -4.54 10.34
C SER A 91 17.40 -3.56 11.00
N LEU A 92 17.53 -2.33 10.48
CA LEU A 92 18.43 -1.32 11.04
C LEU A 92 18.01 -0.89 12.44
N VAL A 93 16.71 -0.62 12.65
CA VAL A 93 16.17 -0.28 13.97
C VAL A 93 16.39 -1.45 14.94
N THR A 94 16.06 -2.68 14.53
CA THR A 94 16.22 -3.86 15.41
C THR A 94 17.69 -4.13 15.75
N SER A 95 18.61 -3.92 14.81
CA SER A 95 20.05 -4.14 15.03
C SER A 95 20.72 -3.13 15.97
N SER A 96 20.03 -2.03 16.29
CA SER A 96 20.57 -0.93 17.07
C SER A 96 19.80 -0.67 18.37
N LEU A 97 18.95 -1.62 18.81
CA LEU A 97 18.29 -1.55 20.10
C LEU A 97 19.32 -1.52 21.24
N VAL A 98 19.11 -0.60 22.19
CA VAL A 98 19.87 -0.57 23.44
C VAL A 98 19.46 -1.79 24.29
N ARG A 99 20.45 -2.45 24.92
CA ARG A 99 20.18 -3.63 25.77
C ARG A 99 19.56 -3.18 27.09
N GLU A 100 18.26 -3.40 27.24
CA GLU A 100 17.47 -3.11 28.44
C GLU A 100 16.90 -4.37 29.13
N THR A 101 17.11 -5.56 28.55
CA THR A 101 16.62 -6.85 29.07
C THR A 101 17.74 -7.90 29.18
N ILE A 102 17.44 -9.01 29.86
CA ILE A 102 18.31 -10.19 29.92
C ILE A 102 18.00 -11.19 28.79
N GLU A 103 18.88 -12.16 28.59
CA GLU A 103 18.82 -13.10 27.45
C GLU A 103 17.59 -14.03 27.46
N ASN A 104 16.99 -14.28 28.63
CA ASN A 104 15.82 -15.13 28.78
C ASN A 104 14.49 -14.35 28.72
N GLU A 105 14.54 -13.07 28.36
CA GLU A 105 13.39 -12.19 28.21
C GLU A 105 13.33 -11.61 26.79
N SER A 106 12.14 -11.25 26.32
CA SER A 106 12.01 -10.59 25.02
C SER A 106 12.61 -9.19 25.07
N ALA A 107 13.40 -8.81 24.06
CA ALA A 107 13.93 -7.45 23.92
C ALA A 107 12.83 -6.37 23.85
N ASN A 108 11.59 -6.74 23.47
CA ASN A 108 10.46 -5.83 23.41
C ASN A 108 10.07 -5.27 24.79
N GLU A 109 10.28 -6.02 25.87
CA GLU A 109 9.99 -5.57 27.24
C GLU A 109 10.88 -4.41 27.68
N GLY A 110 11.99 -4.17 26.97
CA GLY A 110 12.87 -3.02 27.14
C GLY A 110 12.24 -1.69 26.68
N TYR A 111 11.19 -1.71 25.86
CA TYR A 111 10.44 -0.52 25.48
C TYR A 111 9.24 -0.31 26.43
N LYS A 112 9.12 0.87 27.02
CA LYS A 112 7.93 1.31 27.77
C LYS A 112 7.12 2.30 26.94
N PHE A 113 5.82 2.05 26.84
CA PHE A 113 4.91 2.90 26.07
C PHE A 113 4.87 4.34 26.65
N GLY A 114 5.24 5.32 25.82
CA GLY A 114 5.27 6.75 26.18
C GLY A 114 6.58 7.26 26.79
N GLN A 115 7.66 6.46 26.78
CA GLN A 115 9.00 6.87 27.21
C GLN A 115 9.66 7.90 26.28
#